data_AF-A0A232EF53-F1
#
_entry.id   AF-A0A232EF53-F1
#
_cell.length_a   1.000
_cell.length_b   1.000
_cell.length_c   1.000
_cell.angle_alpha   90.00
_cell.angle_beta   90.00
_cell.angle_gamma   90.00
#
_symmetry.space_group_name_H-M   'P 1'
#
loop_
_entity.id
_entity.type
_entity.pdbx_description
1 polymer ?
#
loop_
_entity_poly.entity_id
_entity_poly.type
_entity_poly.pdbx_seq_one_letter_code
_entity_poly.pdbx_strand_id
1 'polypeptide(L)'
;MSVWINFSGLINCVISDSVDLTEAVLKESLEGVCEVMKEELINPKIKIVGFDNYLNWSPAVIESDINSRNFSSFSNKGIALHTYKNKHSDTTTVLMQVPSDVYKFIKENNSKIYIGCQIC
;
A
#
# COMPACT_ATOMS: atom_id res chain seq x y z
N MET A 1 23.49 -36.62 -15.17
CA MET A 1 22.65 -36.20 -14.04
C MET A 1 23.07 -34.78 -13.71
N SER A 2 22.38 -33.78 -14.28
CA SER A 2 22.77 -32.38 -14.13
C SER A 2 22.13 -31.83 -12.87
N VAL A 3 22.97 -31.44 -11.90
CA VAL A 3 22.53 -30.72 -10.69
C VAL A 3 22.47 -29.24 -11.07
N TRP A 4 21.26 -28.68 -11.08
CA TRP A 4 21.06 -27.24 -11.26
C TRP A 4 21.06 -26.60 -9.88
N ILE A 5 22.09 -25.79 -9.60
CA ILE A 5 22.15 -24.94 -8.42
C ILE A 5 21.36 -23.68 -8.77
N ASN A 6 20.12 -23.57 -8.28
CA ASN A 6 19.34 -22.33 -8.39
C ASN A 6 19.94 -21.28 -7.46
N PHE A 7 20.72 -20.35 -8.01
CA PHE A 7 21.11 -19.13 -7.32
C PHE A 7 19.91 -18.18 -7.28
N SER A 8 19.40 -17.86 -6.09
CA SER A 8 18.47 -16.76 -5.89
C SER A 8 19.24 -15.54 -5.39
N GLY A 9 19.13 -14.43 -6.12
CA GLY A 9 19.72 -13.13 -5.75
C GLY A 9 18.60 -12.12 -5.56
N LEU A 10 18.60 -11.40 -4.43
CA LEU A 10 17.58 -10.40 -4.12
C LEU A 10 18.20 -9.00 -4.20
N ILE A 11 17.65 -8.16 -5.08
CA ILE A 11 18.08 -6.77 -5.27
C ILE A 11 17.01 -5.87 -4.69
N ASN A 12 17.33 -5.15 -3.61
CA ASN A 12 16.40 -4.21 -3.00
C ASN A 12 16.45 -2.86 -3.72
N CYS A 13 15.32 -2.44 -4.29
CA CYS A 13 15.19 -1.16 -4.99
C CYS A 13 14.26 -0.24 -4.19
N VAL A 14 14.75 0.94 -3.81
CA VAL A 14 14.03 1.89 -2.94
C VAL A 14 13.15 2.87 -3.74
N ILE A 15 13.39 3.01 -5.05
CA ILE A 15 12.69 3.95 -5.94
C ILE A 15 11.92 3.17 -7.01
N SER A 16 10.61 3.43 -7.17
CA SER A 16 9.76 2.71 -8.13
C SER A 16 10.32 2.73 -9.54
N ASP A 17 10.77 3.88 -10.00
CA ASP A 17 11.25 4.09 -11.36
C ASP A 17 12.56 3.31 -11.61
N SER A 18 13.35 3.10 -10.55
CA SER A 18 14.54 2.25 -10.60
C SER A 18 14.20 0.76 -10.64
N VAL A 19 13.06 0.35 -10.06
CA VAL A 19 12.62 -1.06 -10.08
C VAL A 19 12.28 -1.45 -11.51
N ASP A 20 11.47 -0.64 -12.21
CA ASP A 20 11.04 -0.96 -13.58
C ASP A 20 12.22 -0.96 -14.57
N LEU A 21 13.13 0.01 -14.43
CA LEU A 21 14.35 0.04 -15.25
C LEU A 21 15.26 -1.16 -14.95
N THR A 22 15.43 -1.51 -13.68
CA THR A 22 16.25 -2.66 -13.27
C THR A 22 15.62 -3.97 -13.73
N GLU A 23 14.30 -4.12 -13.63
CA GLU A 23 13.57 -5.27 -14.14
C GLU A 23 13.78 -5.44 -15.64
N ALA A 24 13.63 -4.35 -16.42
CA ALA A 24 13.83 -4.38 -17.87
C ALA A 24 15.26 -4.78 -18.25
N VAL A 25 16.27 -4.14 -17.63
CA VAL A 25 17.69 -4.44 -17.89
C VAL A 25 18.03 -5.87 -17.50
N LEU A 26 17.52 -6.38 -16.38
CA LEU A 26 17.76 -7.75 -15.95
C LEU A 26 17.08 -8.77 -16.85
N LYS A 27 15.83 -8.52 -17.28
CA LYS A 27 15.12 -9.40 -18.22
C LYS A 27 15.84 -9.51 -19.55
N GLU A 28 16.34 -8.40 -20.08
CA GLU A 28 17.13 -8.38 -21.32
C GLU A 28 18.47 -9.10 -21.13
N SER A 29 19.18 -8.82 -20.03
CA SER A 29 20.53 -9.35 -19.80
C SER A 29 20.56 -10.85 -19.44
N LEU A 30 19.45 -11.38 -18.93
CA LEU A 30 19.35 -12.74 -18.38
C LEU A 30 18.33 -13.61 -19.14
N GLU A 31 17.91 -13.16 -20.33
CA GLU A 31 16.96 -13.88 -21.17
C GLU A 31 17.44 -15.31 -21.44
N GLY A 32 16.60 -16.30 -21.13
CA GLY A 32 16.91 -17.73 -21.30
C GLY A 32 17.86 -18.34 -20.27
N VAL A 33 18.38 -17.55 -19.32
CA VAL A 33 19.28 -18.02 -18.25
C VAL A 33 18.53 -18.19 -16.93
N CYS A 34 17.73 -17.20 -16.53
CA CYS A 34 16.93 -17.28 -15.31
C CYS A 34 15.62 -16.49 -15.43
N GLU A 35 14.69 -16.78 -14.52
CA GLU A 35 13.44 -16.05 -14.40
C GLU A 35 13.64 -14.81 -13.53
N VAL A 36 13.29 -13.64 -14.07
CA VAL A 36 13.32 -12.37 -13.34
C VAL A 36 11.90 -12.03 -12.89
N MET A 37 11.67 -12.07 -11.58
CA MET A 37 10.40 -11.73 -10.95
C MET A 37 10.51 -10.40 -10.19
N LYS A 38 9.47 -9.56 -10.30
CA LYS A 38 9.31 -8.35 -9.49
C LYS A 38 8.36 -8.66 -8.33
N GLU A 39 8.84 -8.49 -7.11
CA GLU A 39 8.04 -8.67 -5.89
C GLU A 39 8.09 -7.41 -5.03
N GLU A 40 6.92 -6.98 -4.52
CA GLU A 40 6.84 -5.90 -3.55
C GLU A 40 7.01 -6.49 -2.13
N LEU A 41 8.21 -6.34 -1.57
CA LEU A 41 8.59 -7.02 -0.33
C LEU A 41 7.83 -6.56 0.92
N ILE A 42 7.37 -5.30 0.96
CA ILE A 42 6.63 -4.74 2.10
C ILE A 42 5.65 -3.69 1.62
N ASN A 43 4.34 -4.00 1.61
CA ASN A 43 3.32 -2.98 1.36
C ASN A 43 3.43 -1.86 2.42
N PRO A 44 3.49 -0.58 2.00
CA PRO A 44 3.53 0.56 2.90
C PRO A 44 2.42 0.55 3.95
N LYS A 45 2.75 1.03 5.16
CA LYS A 45 1.77 1.26 6.23
C LYS A 45 1.58 2.75 6.42
N ILE A 46 0.34 3.21 6.32
CA ILE A 46 -0.05 4.59 6.56
C ILE A 46 -0.84 4.69 7.85
N LYS A 47 -0.69 5.83 8.53
CA LYS A 47 -1.46 6.16 9.73
C LYS A 47 -2.39 7.32 9.40
N ILE A 48 -3.69 7.06 9.42
CA ILE A 48 -4.73 8.07 9.19
C ILE A 48 -5.23 8.53 10.55
N VAL A 49 -4.99 9.79 10.90
CA VAL A 49 -5.22 10.34 12.24
C VAL A 49 -6.33 11.38 12.24
N GLY A 50 -7.00 11.52 13.39
CA GLY A 50 -7.76 12.72 13.72
C GLY A 50 -9.10 12.86 13.01
N PHE A 51 -9.78 11.76 12.69
CA PHE A 51 -11.17 11.82 12.22
C PHE A 51 -12.14 11.51 13.36
N ASP A 52 -13.28 12.20 13.34
CA ASP A 52 -14.33 12.03 14.32
C ASP A 52 -14.96 10.65 14.17
N ASN A 53 -15.19 10.03 15.32
CA ASN A 53 -15.80 8.72 15.38
C ASN A 53 -17.28 8.88 15.01
N TYR A 54 -17.61 8.73 13.71
CA TYR A 54 -18.99 8.52 13.27
C TYR A 54 -19.49 7.25 13.98
N LEU A 55 -20.21 7.47 15.09
CA LEU A 55 -20.93 6.53 15.94
C LEU A 55 -20.75 5.05 15.52
N ASN A 56 -19.79 4.38 16.16
CA ASN A 56 -19.67 2.91 16.16
C ASN A 56 -19.40 2.25 14.80
N TRP A 57 -18.74 2.93 13.86
CA TRP A 57 -18.30 2.26 12.64
C TRP A 57 -17.35 1.11 12.97
N SER A 58 -17.66 -0.08 12.43
CA SER A 58 -16.77 -1.22 12.53
C SER A 58 -15.52 -0.98 11.68
N PRO A 59 -14.38 -1.62 11.99
CA PRO A 59 -13.18 -1.51 11.18
C PRO A 59 -13.43 -1.79 9.68
N ALA A 60 -14.32 -2.73 9.35
CA ALA A 60 -14.69 -3.06 7.97
C ALA A 60 -15.45 -1.91 7.27
N VAL A 61 -16.32 -1.20 8.00
CA VAL A 61 -17.03 -0.02 7.45
C VAL A 61 -16.04 1.11 7.19
N ILE A 62 -15.11 1.36 8.12
CA ILE A 62 -14.08 2.38 7.96
C ILE A 62 -13.18 2.07 6.76
N GLU A 63 -12.74 0.82 6.63
CA GLU A 63 -11.96 0.36 5.47
C GLU A 63 -12.71 0.59 4.16
N SER A 64 -13.98 0.17 4.10
CA SER A 64 -14.82 0.32 2.90
C SER A 64 -15.06 1.78 2.53
N ASP A 65 -15.31 2.65 3.52
CA ASP A 65 -15.50 4.09 3.30
C ASP A 65 -14.23 4.75 2.75
N ILE A 66 -13.07 4.48 3.37
CA ILE A 66 -11.77 4.99 2.88
C ILE A 66 -11.52 4.51 1.45
N ASN A 67 -11.67 3.21 1.21
CA ASN A 67 -11.40 2.58 -0.08
C ASN A 67 -12.32 3.12 -1.19
N SER A 68 -13.61 3.28 -0.92
CA SER A 68 -14.58 3.77 -1.92
C SER A 68 -14.40 5.26 -2.24
N ARG A 69 -14.03 6.09 -1.25
CA ARG A 69 -13.86 7.54 -1.45
C ARG A 69 -12.52 7.93 -2.04
N ASN A 70 -11.45 7.20 -1.70
CA ASN A 70 -10.09 7.61 -2.04
C ASN A 70 -9.45 6.70 -3.08
N PHE A 71 -9.77 5.41 -3.08
CA PHE A 71 -9.04 4.39 -3.84
C PHE A 71 -9.94 3.60 -4.79
N SER A 72 -11.07 4.17 -5.21
CA SER A 72 -12.03 3.50 -6.09
C SER A 72 -11.45 3.15 -7.46
N SER A 73 -10.49 3.92 -7.95
CA SER A 73 -9.79 3.72 -9.21
C SER A 73 -8.71 2.62 -9.17
N PHE A 74 -8.34 2.12 -8.00
CA PHE A 74 -7.28 1.12 -7.85
C PHE A 74 -7.87 -0.29 -7.79
N SER A 75 -7.21 -1.24 -8.46
CA SER A 75 -7.57 -2.66 -8.43
C SER A 75 -7.30 -3.26 -7.05
N ASN A 76 -6.12 -3.00 -6.50
CA ASN A 76 -5.74 -3.32 -5.14
C ASN A 76 -5.94 -2.09 -4.25
N LYS A 77 -6.61 -2.28 -3.11
CA LYS A 77 -6.94 -1.20 -2.19
C LYS A 77 -6.24 -1.39 -0.86
N GLY A 78 -6.43 -0.45 0.07
CA GLY A 78 -5.85 -0.59 1.39
C GLY A 78 -6.64 -1.54 2.29
N ILE A 79 -5.93 -2.13 3.25
CA ILE A 79 -6.46 -3.03 4.27
C ILE A 79 -6.27 -2.38 5.64
N ALA A 80 -7.34 -2.23 6.40
CA ALA A 80 -7.28 -1.70 7.76
C ALA A 80 -6.69 -2.77 8.70
N LEU A 81 -5.50 -2.51 9.23
CA LEU A 81 -4.81 -3.42 10.15
C LEU A 81 -5.30 -3.25 11.59
N HIS A 82 -5.45 -2.00 12.01
CA HIS A 82 -5.87 -1.69 13.37
C HIS A 82 -6.55 -0.33 13.45
N THR A 83 -7.50 -0.23 14.38
CA THR A 83 -8.21 1.02 14.68
C THR A 83 -7.98 1.36 16.15
N TYR A 84 -7.46 2.55 16.40
CA TYR A 84 -7.22 3.08 17.74
C TYR A 84 -8.24 4.18 18.02
N LYS A 85 -8.87 4.14 19.18
CA LYS A 85 -9.64 5.27 19.70
C LYS A 85 -8.80 6.03 20.72
N ASN A 86 -8.60 7.33 20.49
CA ASN A 86 -7.96 8.18 21.48
C ASN A 86 -8.94 8.44 22.63
N LYS A 87 -8.55 8.13 23.87
CA LYS A 87 -9.40 8.32 25.06
C LYS A 87 -9.57 9.78 25.46
N HIS A 88 -8.68 10.67 25.05
CA HIS A 88 -8.69 12.07 25.48
C HIS A 88 -9.39 12.98 24.47
N SER A 89 -9.18 12.74 23.17
CA SER A 89 -9.78 13.55 22.11
C SER A 89 -11.01 12.90 21.47
N ASP A 90 -11.38 11.67 21.87
CA ASP A 90 -12.43 10.84 21.26
C ASP A 90 -12.28 10.57 19.74
N THR A 91 -11.20 11.06 19.11
CA THR A 91 -10.87 10.84 17.70
C THR A 91 -10.40 9.42 17.45
N THR A 92 -10.68 8.92 16.25
CA THR A 92 -10.21 7.63 15.77
C THR A 92 -8.94 7.78 14.94
N THR A 93 -8.09 6.76 14.97
CA THR A 93 -6.90 6.63 14.14
C THR A 93 -6.88 5.24 13.53
N VAL A 94 -6.59 5.14 12.24
CA VAL A 94 -6.48 3.86 11.53
C VAL A 94 -5.06 3.65 11.05
N LEU A 95 -4.52 2.47 11.34
CA LEU A 95 -3.33 1.96 10.69
C LEU A 95 -3.77 1.10 9.49
N MET A 96 -3.40 1.52 8.29
CA MET A 96 -3.81 0.87 7.05
C MET A 96 -2.56 0.43 6.28
N GLN A 97 -2.59 -0.79 5.75
CA GLN A 97 -1.63 -1.25 4.76
C GLN A 97 -2.15 -0.87 3.39
N VAL A 98 -1.33 -0.26 2.55
CA VAL A 98 -1.71 0.15 1.19
C VAL A 98 -0.69 -0.37 0.18
N PRO A 99 -1.09 -0.68 -1.05
CA PRO A 99 -0.14 -0.97 -2.12
C PRO A 99 0.73 0.26 -2.47
N SER A 100 1.88 0.04 -3.11
CA SER A 100 2.84 1.11 -3.48
C SER A 100 2.23 2.23 -4.34
N ASP A 101 1.39 1.90 -5.30
CA ASP A 101 0.71 2.86 -6.19
C ASP A 101 -0.24 3.78 -5.43
N VAL A 102 -1.02 3.23 -4.50
CA VAL A 102 -1.88 3.98 -3.58
C VAL A 102 -1.02 4.88 -2.67
N TYR A 103 0.09 4.38 -2.14
CA TYR A 103 0.99 5.19 -1.32
C TYR A 103 1.55 6.39 -2.08
N LYS A 104 1.98 6.19 -3.33
CA LYS A 104 2.46 7.27 -4.21
C LYS A 104 1.36 8.29 -4.47
N PHE A 105 0.16 7.84 -4.81
CA PHE A 105 -1.01 8.71 -5.01
C PHE A 105 -1.33 9.57 -3.79
N ILE A 106 -1.29 8.98 -2.58
CA ILE A 106 -1.52 9.74 -1.33
C ILE A 106 -0.47 10.84 -1.16
N LYS A 107 0.80 10.53 -1.43
CA LYS A 107 1.89 11.52 -1.33
C LYS A 107 1.71 12.67 -2.32
N GLU A 108 1.35 12.36 -3.55
CA GLU A 108 1.08 13.35 -4.61
C GLU A 108 -0.16 14.20 -4.30
N ASN A 109 -1.16 13.62 -3.63
CA ASN A 109 -2.38 14.31 -3.21
C ASN A 109 -2.27 14.98 -1.82
N ASN A 110 -1.10 15.55 -1.51
CA ASN A 110 -0.83 16.27 -0.25
C ASN A 110 -1.13 15.47 1.03
N SER A 111 -1.03 14.14 0.97
CA SER A 111 -1.34 13.23 2.08
C SER A 111 -2.76 13.39 2.66
N LYS A 112 -3.73 13.81 1.84
CA LYS A 112 -5.14 13.95 2.23
C LYS A 112 -5.91 12.65 1.99
N ILE A 113 -6.70 12.25 2.99
CA ILE A 113 -7.63 11.11 2.92
C ILE A 113 -9.01 11.59 3.38
N TYR A 114 -10.04 11.30 2.60
CA TYR A 114 -11.43 11.62 2.91
C TYR A 114 -12.08 10.47 3.67
N ILE A 115 -12.73 10.78 4.80
CA ILE A 115 -13.43 9.82 5.66
C ILE A 115 -14.78 10.42 6.05
N GLY A 116 -15.83 9.61 5.99
CA GLY A 116 -17.16 9.99 6.45
C GLY A 116 -17.94 10.88 5.47
N CYS A 117 -19.15 11.23 5.88
CA CYS A 117 -19.98 12.19 5.16
C CYS A 117 -19.75 13.58 5.76
N GLN A 118 -19.24 14.55 4.99
CA GLN A 118 -19.32 15.95 5.40
C GLN A 118 -20.76 16.42 5.15
N ILE A 119 -21.57 16.43 6.21
CA ILE A 119 -22.86 17.13 6.15
C ILE A 119 -22.53 18.63 6.23
N CYS A 120 -22.69 19.32 5.09
CA CYS A 120 -22.67 20.77 5.00
C CYS A 120 -23.95 21.38 5.59
#